data_AF-A0A9E4D5A0-F1
#
_entry.id   AF-A0A9E4D5A0-F1
#
_cell.length_a   1.000
_cell.length_b   1.000
_cell.length_c   1.000
_cell.angle_alpha   90.00
_cell.angle_beta   90.00
_cell.angle_gamma   90.00
#
_symmetry.space_group_name_H-M   'P 1'
#
loop_
_entity.id
_entity.type
_entity.pdbx_description
1 polymer ?
#
loop_
_entity_poly.entity_id
_entity_poly.type
_entity_poly.pdbx_seq_one_letter_code
_entity_poly.pdbx_strand_id
1 'polypeptide(L)'
;MIGRLNHVAIAVPDLQAAVAQYRDTLGAEVGTPQDEPDHGVTVVFITLPNTKVELLYPLGADSPIRGFLDKNPAGGIHHMC
;
A
#
# COMPACT_ATOMS: atom_id res chain seq x y z
N MET A 1 -18.35 -5.18 -17.74
CA MET A 1 -18.18 -3.76 -18.11
C MET A 1 -17.24 -3.11 -17.13
N ILE A 2 -16.44 -2.14 -17.57
CA ILE A 2 -15.52 -1.38 -16.71
C ILE A 2 -16.30 -0.48 -15.72
N GLY A 3 -15.74 -0.27 -14.52
CA GLY A 3 -16.35 0.50 -13.43
C GLY A 3 -15.44 1.62 -12.91
N ARG A 4 -15.69 2.07 -11.67
CA ARG A 4 -14.86 3.07 -10.98
C ARG A 4 -13.53 2.45 -10.51
N LEU A 5 -12.51 3.29 -10.36
CA LEU A 5 -11.27 2.92 -9.68
C LEU A 5 -11.54 2.66 -8.20
N ASN A 6 -11.27 1.43 -7.75
CA ASN A 6 -11.35 1.04 -6.36
C ASN A 6 -10.16 1.60 -5.58
N HIS A 7 -8.94 1.32 -6.03
CA HIS A 7 -7.72 1.79 -5.38
C HIS A 7 -6.51 1.86 -6.33
N VAL A 8 -5.48 2.54 -5.85
CA VAL A 8 -4.09 2.42 -6.34
C VAL A 8 -3.25 1.80 -5.22
N ALA A 9 -2.58 0.69 -5.51
CA ALA A 9 -1.72 0.01 -4.56
C ALA A 9 -0.26 0.43 -4.76
N ILE A 10 0.41 0.78 -3.68
CA ILE A 10 1.81 1.22 -3.64
C ILE A 10 2.58 0.27 -2.72
N ALA A 11 3.53 -0.48 -3.28
CA ALA A 11 4.43 -1.28 -2.47
C ALA A 11 5.49 -0.36 -1.85
N VAL A 12 5.67 -0.44 -0.53
CA VAL A 12 6.57 0.43 0.22
C VAL A 12 7.64 -0.38 0.97
N PRO A 13 8.89 0.09 1.02
CA PRO A 13 9.97 -0.59 1.75
C PRO A 13 9.91 -0.35 3.27
N ASP A 14 9.17 0.67 3.70
CA ASP A 14 8.92 0.99 5.11
C ASP A 14 7.48 1.52 5.24
N LEU A 15 6.63 0.74 5.90
CA LEU A 15 5.22 1.09 6.09
C LEU A 15 5.04 2.31 6.98
N GLN A 16 5.85 2.45 8.04
CA GLN A 16 5.72 3.54 9.00
C GLN A 16 6.15 4.87 8.37
N ALA A 17 7.25 4.87 7.62
CA ALA A 17 7.70 6.05 6.89
C ALA A 17 6.67 6.50 5.84
N ALA A 18 6.11 5.55 5.08
CA ALA A 18 5.08 5.85 4.10
C ALA A 18 3.80 6.40 4.76
N VAL A 19 3.35 5.81 5.87
CA VAL A 19 2.22 6.31 6.66
C VAL A 19 2.48 7.74 7.14
N ALA A 20 3.65 8.03 7.68
CA ALA A 20 4.02 9.37 8.14
C ALA A 20 4.02 10.39 6.99
N GLN A 21 4.50 10.01 5.80
CA GLN A 21 4.45 10.88 4.64
C GLN A 21 3.01 11.28 4.28
N TYR A 22 2.10 10.31 4.20
CA TYR A 22 0.71 10.63 3.85
C TYR A 22 -0.04 11.37 4.97
N ARG A 23 0.14 10.96 6.23
CA ARG A 23 -0.54 11.58 7.37
C ARG A 23 0.03 12.96 7.70
N ASP A 24 1.34 13.05 7.91
CA ASP A 24 1.97 14.22 8.53
C ASP A 24 2.41 15.27 7.50
N THR A 25 2.80 14.83 6.29
CA THR A 25 3.23 15.77 5.24
C THR A 25 2.08 16.18 4.33
N LEU A 26 1.23 15.22 3.94
CA LEU A 26 0.13 15.46 3.00
C LEU A 26 -1.23 15.70 3.68
N GLY A 27 -1.34 15.47 4.99
CA GLY A 27 -2.58 15.69 5.74
C GLY A 27 -3.70 14.71 5.43
N ALA A 28 -3.38 13.52 4.92
CA ALA A 28 -4.38 12.51 4.56
C ALA A 28 -4.92 11.77 5.79
N GLU A 29 -6.17 11.28 5.70
CA GLU A 29 -6.72 10.34 6.67
C GLU A 29 -6.14 8.95 6.42
N VAL A 30 -5.34 8.46 7.37
CA VAL A 30 -4.61 7.18 7.26
C VAL A 30 -5.13 6.22 8.32
N GLY A 31 -5.56 5.04 7.88
CA GLY A 31 -6.03 3.96 8.74
C GLY A 31 -4.90 3.26 9.50
N THR A 32 -5.28 2.32 10.37
CA THR A 32 -4.32 1.44 11.06
C THR A 32 -3.78 0.36 10.12
N PRO A 33 -2.53 -0.10 10.31
CA PRO A 33 -2.03 -1.30 9.63
C PRO A 33 -2.91 -2.51 9.91
N GLN A 34 -3.19 -3.27 8.86
CA GLN A 34 -3.93 -4.53 8.90
C GLN A 34 -3.11 -5.62 8.23
N ASP A 35 -2.84 -6.69 8.97
CA ASP A 35 -2.18 -7.88 8.41
C ASP A 35 -3.20 -8.68 7.60
N GLU A 36 -2.79 -9.07 6.40
CA GLU A 36 -3.54 -9.95 5.48
C GLU A 36 -2.70 -11.21 5.19
N PRO A 37 -2.67 -12.21 6.10
CA PRO A 37 -1.80 -13.37 5.98
C PRO A 37 -2.04 -14.18 4.71
N ASP A 38 -3.30 -14.34 4.31
CA ASP A 38 -3.70 -15.06 3.09
C ASP A 38 -3.20 -14.37 1.81
N HIS A 39 -2.87 -13.08 1.89
CA HIS A 39 -2.35 -12.27 0.80
C HIS A 39 -0.85 -11.96 0.95
N GLY A 40 -0.22 -12.36 2.06
CA GLY A 40 1.20 -12.13 2.33
C GLY A 40 1.58 -10.65 2.38
N VAL A 41 0.67 -9.77 2.84
CA VAL A 41 0.94 -8.33 2.98
C VAL A 41 0.37 -7.76 4.28
N THR A 42 1.00 -6.72 4.80
CA THR A 42 0.37 -5.77 5.72
C THR A 42 -0.07 -4.57 4.89
N VAL A 43 -1.34 -4.18 4.99
CA VAL A 43 -1.92 -3.05 4.25
C VAL A 43 -2.27 -1.89 5.18
N VAL A 44 -2.08 -0.67 4.69
CA VAL A 44 -2.68 0.53 5.27
C VAL A 44 -3.53 1.23 4.21
N PHE A 45 -4.78 1.53 4.59
CA PHE A 45 -5.71 2.25 3.74
C PHE A 45 -5.64 3.75 3.98
N ILE A 46 -5.49 4.51 2.90
CA ILE A 46 -5.64 5.97 2.88
C ILE A 46 -6.92 6.28 2.12
N THR A 47 -7.89 6.86 2.81
CA THR A 47 -9.21 7.15 2.23
C THR A 47 -9.19 8.52 1.59
N LEU A 48 -9.52 8.60 0.30
CA LEU A 48 -9.74 9.84 -0.43
C LEU A 48 -11.23 9.95 -0.80
N PRO A 49 -11.75 11.16 -1.11
CA PRO A 49 -13.17 11.32 -1.44
C PRO A 49 -13.66 10.50 -2.64
N ASN A 50 -12.76 10.14 -3.56
CA ASN A 50 -13.10 9.49 -4.83
C ASN A 50 -12.57 8.05 -4.98
N THR A 51 -11.57 7.64 -4.19
CA THR A 51 -10.91 6.34 -4.28
C THR A 51 -10.05 6.08 -3.04
N LYS A 52 -9.24 5.01 -3.04
CA LYS A 52 -8.28 4.71 -1.97
C LYS A 52 -6.86 4.59 -2.49
N VAL A 53 -5.90 4.83 -1.61
CA VAL A 53 -4.52 4.36 -1.78
C VAL A 53 -4.28 3.25 -0.77
N GLU A 54 -3.69 2.16 -1.23
CA GLU A 54 -3.28 1.04 -0.39
C GLU A 54 -1.76 0.99 -0.30
N LEU A 55 -1.22 1.22 0.89
CA LEU A 55 0.21 1.02 1.14
C LEU A 55 0.42 -0.44 1.50
N LEU A 56 1.20 -1.16 0.69
CA LEU A 56 1.46 -2.58 0.87
C LEU A 56 2.89 -2.79 1.35
N TYR A 57 3.03 -3.48 2.48
CA TYR A 57 4.31 -3.94 3.01
C TYR A 57 4.34 -5.47 3.05
N PRO A 58 5.47 -6.12 2.71
CA PRO A 58 5.54 -7.58 2.69
C PRO A 58 5.29 -8.21 4.07
N LEU A 59 4.39 -9.17 4.14
CA LEU A 59 4.17 -10.01 5.32
C LEU A 59 4.57 -11.44 5.01
N GLY A 60 5.45 -12.01 5.83
CA GLY A 60 6.00 -13.35 5.63
C GLY A 60 7.12 -13.42 4.57
N ALA A 61 7.75 -14.59 4.47
CA ALA A 61 8.87 -14.83 3.56
C ALA A 61 8.43 -14.85 2.09
N ASP A 62 7.26 -15.43 1.81
CA ASP A 62 6.75 -15.67 0.46
C ASP A 62 5.78 -14.58 -0.04
N SER A 63 5.91 -13.36 0.49
CA SER A 63 5.07 -12.23 0.08
C SER A 63 5.12 -12.00 -1.44
N PRO A 64 3.97 -11.88 -2.12
CA PRO A 64 3.93 -11.74 -3.58
C PRO A 64 4.59 -10.44 -4.09
N ILE A 65 4.71 -9.42 -3.24
CA ILE A 65 5.30 -8.13 -3.59
C ILE A 65 6.80 -8.04 -3.28
N ARG A 66 7.41 -9.08 -2.70
CA ARG A 66 8.85 -9.09 -2.35
C ARG A 66 9.73 -8.83 -3.57
N GLY A 67 9.52 -9.61 -4.63
CA GLY A 67 10.29 -9.48 -5.86
C GLY A 67 10.08 -8.13 -6.57
N PHE A 68 8.97 -7.43 -6.31
CA PHE A 68 8.78 -6.07 -6.79
C PHE A 68 9.68 -5.08 -6.03
N LEU A 69 9.74 -5.17 -4.70
CA LEU A 69 10.59 -4.32 -3.87
C LEU A 69 12.08 -4.60 -4.07
N ASP A 70 12.46 -5.84 -4.35
CA ASP A 70 13.85 -6.18 -4.70
C ASP A 70 14.31 -5.44 -5.97
N LYS A 71 13.40 -5.28 -6.94
CA LYS A 71 13.65 -4.53 -8.19
C LYS A 71 13.48 -3.03 -8.01
N ASN A 72 12.65 -2.61 -7.06
CA ASN A 72 12.28 -1.22 -6.80
C ASN A 72 12.52 -0.92 -5.31
N PRO A 73 13.79 -0.75 -4.89
CA PRO A 73 14.15 -0.67 -3.47
C PRO A 73 13.56 0.57 -2.75
N ALA A 74 13.18 1.60 -3.50
CA ALA A 74 12.50 2.78 -2.98
C ALA A 74 10.95 2.62 -2.90
N GLY A 75 10.41 1.48 -3.32
CA GLY A 75 8.98 1.28 -3.51
C GLY A 75 8.45 1.78 -4.86
N GLY A 76 7.14 1.72 -5.04
CA GLY A 76 6.48 2.20 -6.25
C GLY A 76 5.02 1.78 -6.39
N ILE A 77 4.33 2.34 -7.39
CA ILE A 77 2.97 1.94 -7.76
C ILE A 77 3.03 0.50 -8.28
N HIS A 78 2.30 -0.40 -7.62
CA HIS A 78 2.29 -1.82 -7.93
C HIS A 78 1.15 -2.18 -8.88
N HIS A 79 -0.07 -1.72 -8.60
CA HIS A 79 -1.23 -2.00 -9.44
C HIS A 79 -2.39 -1.02 -9.21
N MET A 80 -3.42 -1.14 -10.04
CA MET A 80 -4.67 -0.38 -9.97
C MET A 80 -5.83 -1.37 -10.07
N CYS A 81 -6.86 -1.20 -9.24
CA CYS A 81 -8.06 -2.04 -9.22
C CYS A 81 -9.33 -1.23 -9.50
#